data_AF-A0A527GKY5-F1
#
_entry.id   AF-A0A527GKY5-F1
#
_cell.length_a   1.000
_cell.length_b   1.000
_cell.length_c   1.000
_cell.angle_alpha   90.00
_cell.angle_beta   90.00
_cell.angle_gamma   90.00
#
_symmetry.space_group_name_H-M   'P 1'
#
loop_
_entity.id
_entity.type
_entity.pdbx_description
1 polymer ?
#
loop_
_entity_poly.entity_id
_entity_poly.type
_entity_poly.pdbx_seq_one_letter_code
_entity_poly.pdbx_strand_id
1 'polypeptide(L)'
;DVVRTFALVRDGFALPALYREIDALDNQIDGQVQLDLYQMVSRLIYVTSGWYLKNDAGTAPLGQRIAELQEARKALEPKLVALLPAFSRERIEEKRHGLFKSGAPEGLAGQLALSEVAE
;
A
#
# COMPACT_ATOMS: atom_id res chain seq x y z
N ASP A 1 21.13 -7.09 -1.17
CA ASP A 1 19.75 -7.26 -1.68
C ASP A 1 18.68 -6.65 -0.81
N VAL A 2 18.60 -6.95 0.50
CA VAL A 2 17.57 -6.40 1.41
C VAL A 2 17.39 -4.87 1.32
N VAL A 3 18.47 -4.10 1.40
CA VAL A 3 18.41 -2.62 1.30
C VAL A 3 17.87 -2.16 -0.07
N ARG A 4 18.28 -2.84 -1.15
CA ARG A 4 17.82 -2.53 -2.51
C ARG A 4 16.34 -2.84 -2.67
N THR A 5 15.87 -3.98 -2.16
CA THR A 5 14.45 -4.35 -2.17
C THR A 5 13.63 -3.37 -1.35
N PHE A 6 14.08 -3.00 -0.16
CA PHE A 6 13.38 -2.00 0.65
C PHE A 6 13.27 -0.65 -0.06
N ALA A 7 14.34 -0.17 -0.70
CA ALA A 7 14.30 1.07 -1.47
C ALA A 7 13.32 0.98 -2.65
N LEU A 8 13.29 -0.15 -3.37
CA LEU A 8 12.33 -0.40 -4.44
C LEU A 8 10.88 -0.31 -3.94
N VAL A 9 10.56 -0.98 -2.83
CA VAL A 9 9.21 -0.97 -2.25
C VAL A 9 8.86 0.41 -1.70
N ARG A 10 9.78 1.05 -0.96
CA ARG A 10 9.57 2.38 -0.38
C ARG A 10 9.21 3.43 -1.44
N ASP A 11 10.00 3.50 -2.50
CA ASP A 11 9.84 4.53 -3.52
C ASP A 11 8.78 4.12 -4.56
N GLY A 12 8.68 2.84 -4.89
CA GLY A 12 7.67 2.30 -5.80
C GLY A 12 6.23 2.43 -5.31
N PHE A 13 6.02 2.31 -3.99
CA PHE A 13 4.72 2.52 -3.35
C PHE A 13 4.51 3.96 -2.84
N ALA A 14 5.47 4.87 -3.07
CA ALA A 14 5.43 6.24 -2.59
C ALA A 14 5.17 6.34 -1.07
N LEU A 15 5.77 5.43 -0.28
CA LEU A 15 5.53 5.32 1.15
C LEU A 15 5.82 6.61 1.93
N PRO A 16 6.83 7.45 1.60
CA PRO A 16 7.03 8.72 2.29
C PRO A 16 5.86 9.71 2.14
N ALA A 17 5.07 9.63 1.07
CA ALA A 17 3.84 10.41 0.95
C ALA A 17 2.74 9.82 1.83
N LEU A 18 2.57 8.48 1.78
CA LEU A 18 1.59 7.77 2.58
C LEU A 18 1.80 7.95 4.09
N TYR A 19 3.04 7.87 4.58
CA TYR A 19 3.37 8.14 5.98
C TYR A 19 3.01 9.58 6.35
N ARG A 20 3.32 10.58 5.53
CA ARG A 20 2.95 11.98 5.80
C ARG A 20 1.43 12.19 5.89
N GLU A 21 0.65 11.46 5.08
CA GLU A 21 -0.82 11.51 5.16
C GLU A 21 -1.33 10.91 6.47
N ILE A 22 -0.73 9.82 6.95
CA ILE A 22 -1.09 9.21 8.25
C ILE A 22 -0.61 10.10 9.41
N ASP A 23 0.59 10.67 9.32
CA ASP A 23 1.16 11.57 10.34
C ASP A 23 0.30 12.83 10.51
N ALA A 24 -0.30 13.33 9.42
CA ALA A 24 -1.21 14.48 9.46
C ALA A 24 -2.50 14.22 10.27
N LEU A 25 -2.78 12.97 10.61
CA LEU A 25 -3.90 12.58 11.47
C LEU A 25 -3.55 12.56 12.96
N ASP A 26 -2.31 12.92 13.33
CA ASP A 26 -1.87 12.97 14.72
C ASP A 26 -2.77 13.90 15.55
N ASN A 27 -3.29 13.38 16.66
CA ASN A 27 -4.30 14.01 17.50
C ASN A 27 -5.63 14.39 16.79
N GLN A 28 -5.88 13.93 15.56
CA GLN A 28 -7.13 14.15 14.82
C GLN A 28 -8.07 12.94 14.88
N ILE A 29 -7.52 11.74 15.04
CA ILE A 29 -8.27 10.49 15.16
C ILE A 29 -7.82 9.73 16.41
N ASP A 30 -8.53 8.65 16.74
CA ASP A 30 -8.12 7.75 17.81
C ASP A 30 -6.71 7.17 17.53
N GLY A 31 -5.84 7.21 18.54
CA GLY A 31 -4.45 6.80 18.40
C GLY A 31 -4.27 5.33 18.01
N GLN A 32 -5.16 4.45 18.46
CA GLN A 32 -5.12 3.05 18.05
C GLN A 32 -5.48 2.90 16.58
N VAL A 33 -6.46 3.68 16.09
CA VAL A 33 -6.79 3.71 14.65
C VAL A 33 -5.58 4.16 13.84
N GLN A 34 -4.88 5.21 14.27
CA GLN A 34 -3.68 5.69 13.57
C GLN A 34 -2.56 4.63 13.54
N LEU A 35 -2.33 3.93 14.66
CA LEU A 35 -1.39 2.79 14.72
C LEU A 35 -1.78 1.67 13.76
N ASP A 36 -3.08 1.37 13.64
CA ASP A 36 -3.57 0.35 12.70
C ASP A 36 -3.29 0.76 11.24
N LEU A 37 -3.37 2.05 10.89
CA LEU A 37 -2.99 2.53 9.56
C LEU A 37 -1.50 2.28 9.28
N TYR A 38 -0.61 2.58 10.23
CA TYR A 38 0.82 2.28 10.09
C TYR A 38 1.09 0.76 10.00
N GLN A 39 0.30 -0.06 10.70
CA GLN A 39 0.42 -1.50 10.65
C GLN A 39 0.04 -2.06 9.27
N MET A 40 -0.96 -1.47 8.60
CA MET A 40 -1.32 -1.82 7.21
C MET A 40 -0.16 -1.52 6.25
N VAL A 41 0.48 -0.35 6.37
CA VAL A 41 1.68 -0.01 5.58
C VAL A 41 2.82 -0.98 5.86
N SER A 42 3.04 -1.34 7.13
CA SER A 42 4.09 -2.27 7.53
C SER A 42 3.87 -3.67 6.95
N ARG A 43 2.62 -4.13 6.88
CA ARG A 43 2.25 -5.40 6.26
C ARG A 43 2.50 -5.41 4.76
N LEU A 44 2.13 -4.33 4.06
CA LEU A 44 2.46 -4.14 2.65
C LEU A 44 3.97 -4.26 2.40
N ILE A 45 4.78 -3.53 3.18
CA ILE A 45 6.25 -3.60 3.07
C ILE A 45 6.74 -5.03 3.26
N TYR A 46 6.25 -5.72 4.28
CA TYR A 46 6.66 -7.08 4.62
C TYR A 46 6.35 -8.07 3.48
N VAL A 47 5.09 -8.10 3.02
CA VAL A 47 4.65 -9.04 1.99
C VAL A 47 5.36 -8.77 0.67
N THR A 48 5.39 -7.52 0.21
CA THR A 48 5.99 -7.18 -1.08
C THR A 48 7.51 -7.36 -1.07
N SER A 49 8.19 -6.96 0.00
CA SER A 49 9.64 -7.20 0.13
C SER A 49 9.96 -8.69 0.16
N GLY A 50 9.15 -9.49 0.86
CA GLY A 50 9.29 -10.95 0.88
C GLY A 50 9.11 -11.58 -0.50
N TRP A 51 8.16 -11.08 -1.30
CA TRP A 51 7.98 -11.53 -2.68
C TRP A 51 9.19 -11.19 -3.55
N TYR A 52 9.68 -9.94 -3.51
CA TYR A 52 10.86 -9.53 -4.27
C TYR A 52 12.10 -10.33 -3.84
N LEU A 53 12.39 -10.47 -2.55
CA LEU A 53 13.57 -11.22 -2.09
C LEU A 53 13.58 -12.68 -2.57
N LYS A 54 12.41 -13.29 -2.79
CA LYS A 54 12.28 -14.68 -3.26
C LYS A 54 12.27 -14.81 -4.78
N ASN A 55 11.74 -13.82 -5.50
CA ASN A 55 11.41 -13.94 -6.93
C ASN A 55 12.21 -13.00 -7.83
N ASP A 56 12.93 -12.05 -7.25
CA ASP A 56 13.61 -11.02 -8.01
C ASP A 56 14.99 -11.47 -8.51
N ALA A 57 15.07 -11.77 -9.81
CA ALA A 57 16.32 -12.04 -10.52
C ALA A 57 16.79 -10.85 -11.38
N GLY A 58 16.14 -9.68 -11.29
CA GLY A 58 16.37 -8.56 -12.18
C GLY A 58 17.68 -7.82 -11.92
N THR A 59 18.49 -7.62 -12.97
CA THR A 59 19.76 -6.87 -12.91
C THR A 59 19.63 -5.39 -13.30
N ALA A 60 18.43 -4.94 -13.67
CA ALA A 60 18.18 -3.55 -14.07
C ALA A 60 18.51 -2.55 -12.93
N PRO A 61 18.95 -1.32 -13.26
CA PRO A 61 19.23 -0.29 -12.27
C PRO A 61 18.01 0.00 -11.39
N LEU A 62 18.24 0.24 -10.08
CA LEU A 62 17.16 0.44 -9.10
C LEU A 62 16.18 1.55 -9.50
N GLY A 63 16.68 2.68 -10.01
CA GLY A 63 15.83 3.79 -10.45
C GLY A 63 14.88 3.43 -11.59
N GLN A 64 15.34 2.63 -12.55
CA GLN A 64 14.48 2.13 -13.63
C GLN A 64 13.37 1.25 -13.07
N ARG A 65 13.71 0.34 -12.14
CA ARG A 65 12.75 -0.58 -11.53
C ARG A 65 11.70 0.12 -10.68
N ILE A 66 12.09 1.19 -9.97
CA ILE A 66 11.15 2.05 -9.25
C ILE A 66 10.16 2.69 -10.22
N ALA A 67 10.65 3.26 -11.34
CA ALA A 67 9.80 3.87 -12.35
C ALA A 67 8.83 2.86 -12.99
N GLU A 68 9.31 1.66 -13.34
CA GLU A 68 8.48 0.59 -13.88
C GLU A 68 7.36 0.17 -12.92
N LEU A 69 7.67 0.02 -11.62
CA LEU A 69 6.67 -0.30 -10.60
C LEU A 69 5.64 0.83 -10.43
N GLN A 70 6.08 2.09 -10.42
CA GLN A 70 5.19 3.25 -10.33
C GLN A 70 4.24 3.33 -11.53
N GLU A 71 4.75 3.16 -12.75
CA GLU A 71 3.93 3.15 -13.96
C GLU A 71 2.95 1.97 -13.99
N ALA A 72 3.38 0.78 -13.59
CA ALA A 72 2.51 -0.39 -13.47
C ALA A 72 1.37 -0.14 -12.47
N ARG A 73 1.68 0.39 -11.28
CA ARG A 73 0.66 0.74 -10.27
C ARG A 73 -0.33 1.78 -10.79
N LYS A 74 0.17 2.86 -11.39
CA LYS A 74 -0.66 3.92 -11.97
C LYS A 74 -1.62 3.39 -13.04
N ALA A 75 -1.18 2.42 -13.85
CA ALA A 75 -2.01 1.80 -14.88
C ALA A 75 -3.04 0.80 -14.32
N LEU A 76 -2.68 0.06 -13.27
CA LEU A 76 -3.45 -1.07 -12.76
C LEU A 76 -4.39 -0.70 -11.60
N GLU A 77 -3.97 0.13 -10.64
CA GLU A 77 -4.76 0.45 -9.43
C GLU A 77 -6.18 0.93 -9.72
N PRO A 78 -6.44 1.83 -10.70
CA PRO A 78 -7.80 2.29 -10.99
C PRO A 78 -8.75 1.19 -11.49
N LYS A 79 -8.20 0.10 -12.02
CA LYS A 79 -8.95 -1.01 -12.61
C LYS A 79 -8.91 -2.26 -11.72
N LEU A 80 -7.99 -2.32 -10.77
CA LEU A 80 -7.67 -3.50 -9.98
C LEU A 80 -8.91 -4.05 -9.29
N VAL A 81 -9.66 -3.21 -8.57
CA VAL A 81 -10.88 -3.64 -7.86
C VAL A 81 -11.88 -4.27 -8.83
N ALA A 82 -12.11 -3.68 -10.00
CA ALA A 82 -13.06 -4.19 -10.97
C ALA A 82 -12.68 -5.59 -11.53
N LEU A 83 -11.38 -5.91 -11.57
CA LEU A 83 -10.85 -7.18 -12.05
C LEU A 83 -10.92 -8.30 -11.00
N LEU A 84 -11.14 -7.98 -9.73
CA LEU A 84 -11.18 -8.96 -8.65
C LEU A 84 -12.52 -9.71 -8.59
N PRO A 85 -12.53 -10.94 -8.03
CA PRO A 85 -13.76 -11.65 -7.69
C PRO A 85 -14.65 -10.83 -6.74
N ALA A 86 -15.97 -11.09 -6.77
CA ALA A 86 -16.95 -10.34 -5.98
C ALA A 86 -16.61 -10.29 -4.49
N PHE A 87 -16.24 -11.43 -3.89
CA PHE A 87 -15.87 -11.50 -2.46
C PHE A 87 -14.68 -10.60 -2.09
N SER A 88 -13.68 -10.47 -2.98
CA SER A 88 -12.52 -9.62 -2.74
C SER A 88 -12.89 -8.14 -2.85
N ARG A 89 -13.76 -7.79 -3.81
CA ARG A 89 -14.29 -6.42 -3.94
C ARG A 89 -15.07 -6.01 -2.71
N GLU A 90 -15.94 -6.88 -2.22
CA GLU A 90 -16.72 -6.66 -0.99
C GLU A 90 -15.80 -6.44 0.22
N ARG A 91 -14.78 -7.30 0.41
CA ARG A 91 -13.81 -7.15 1.49
C ARG A 91 -13.06 -5.81 1.45
N ILE A 92 -12.59 -5.40 0.26
CA ILE A 92 -11.91 -4.11 0.08
C ILE A 92 -12.83 -2.95 0.42
N GLU A 93 -14.09 -3.01 -0.05
CA GLU A 93 -15.06 -1.95 0.20
C GLU A 93 -15.48 -1.85 1.67
N GLU A 94 -15.67 -3.00 2.33
CA GLU A 94 -15.89 -3.07 3.78
C GLU A 94 -14.72 -2.47 4.56
N LYS A 95 -13.48 -2.81 4.19
CA LYS A 95 -12.29 -2.25 4.81
C LYS A 95 -12.21 -0.74 4.60
N ARG A 96 -12.42 -0.25 3.37
CA ARG A 96 -12.45 1.17 3.03
C ARG A 96 -13.48 1.92 3.87
N HIS A 97 -14.70 1.41 3.95
CA HIS A 97 -15.76 2.00 4.77
C HIS A 97 -15.43 1.98 6.26
N GLY A 98 -14.84 0.89 6.76
CA GLY A 98 -14.40 0.79 8.15
C GLY A 98 -13.38 1.87 8.49
N LEU A 99 -12.32 2.01 7.68
CA LEU A 99 -11.28 3.02 7.87
C LEU A 99 -11.85 4.45 7.82
N PHE A 100 -12.75 4.73 6.88
CA PHE A 100 -13.40 6.03 6.78
C PHE A 100 -14.24 6.36 8.02
N LYS A 101 -15.03 5.39 8.50
CA LYS A 101 -15.83 5.56 9.74
C LYS A 101 -14.96 5.76 10.99
N SER A 102 -13.75 5.20 10.99
CA SER A 102 -12.77 5.38 12.07
C SER A 102 -12.00 6.70 12.00
N GLY A 103 -12.29 7.56 11.01
CA GLY A 103 -11.76 8.93 10.91
C GLY A 103 -10.70 9.13 9.84
N ALA A 104 -10.31 8.09 9.09
CA ALA A 104 -9.37 8.26 7.98
C ALA A 104 -10.04 9.00 6.80
N PRO A 105 -9.35 9.95 6.13
CA PRO A 105 -9.84 10.57 4.90
C PRO A 105 -10.15 9.53 3.82
N GLU A 106 -11.15 9.79 2.97
CA GLU A 106 -11.63 8.82 1.98
C GLU A 106 -10.53 8.32 1.02
N GLY A 107 -9.65 9.22 0.57
CA GLY A 107 -8.51 8.86 -0.29
C GLY A 107 -7.54 7.88 0.40
N LEU A 108 -7.16 8.19 1.63
CA LEU A 108 -6.26 7.35 2.44
C LEU A 108 -6.90 5.99 2.76
N ALA A 109 -8.19 6.00 3.14
CA ALA A 109 -8.96 4.78 3.39
C ALA A 109 -9.02 3.88 2.14
N GLY A 110 -9.25 4.46 0.96
CA GLY A 110 -9.25 3.74 -0.31
C GLY A 110 -7.88 3.16 -0.64
N GLN A 111 -6.81 3.95 -0.50
CA GLN A 111 -5.46 3.50 -0.80
C GLN A 111 -5.01 2.36 0.13
N LEU A 112 -5.27 2.46 1.44
CA LEU A 112 -4.88 1.43 2.39
C LEU A 112 -5.73 0.16 2.25
N ALA A 113 -7.02 0.28 1.94
CA ALA A 113 -7.89 -0.87 1.70
C ALA A 113 -7.42 -1.73 0.50
N LEU A 114 -6.77 -1.13 -0.51
CA LEU A 114 -6.20 -1.89 -1.63
C LEU A 114 -5.05 -2.82 -1.22
N SER A 115 -4.39 -2.56 -0.09
CA SER A 115 -3.32 -3.44 0.41
C SER A 115 -3.82 -4.82 0.85
N GLU A 116 -5.13 -4.97 1.11
CA GLU A 116 -5.79 -6.24 1.44
C GLU A 116 -5.70 -7.27 0.30
N VAL A 117 -5.48 -6.84 -0.95
CA VAL A 117 -5.32 -7.74 -2.11
C VAL A 117 -4.11 -8.67 -1.95
N ALA A 118 -3.14 -8.27 -1.14
CA ALA A 118 -1.94 -9.06 -0.87
C ALA A 118 -2.11 -10.10 0.26
N GLU A 119 -3.30 -10.20 0.87
CA GLU A 119 -3.69 -11.27 1.80
C GLU A 119 -4.39 -12.44 1.12
#